data_AF-A0A7X9KS17-F1
#
_entry.id   AF-A0A7X9KS17-F1
#
_cell.length_a   1.000
_cell.length_b   1.000
_cell.length_c   1.000
_cell.angle_alpha   90.00
_cell.angle_beta   90.00
_cell.angle_gamma   90.00
#
_symmetry.space_group_name_H-M   'P 1'
#
loop_
_entity.id
_entity.type
_entity.pdbx_description
1 polymer ?
#
loop_
_entity_poly.entity_id
_entity_poly.type
_entity_poly.pdbx_seq_one_letter_code
_entity_poly.pdbx_strand_id
1 'polypeptide(L)'
;MKKIILAALVLISVNSFAQKYDDKIKIAKDKAFQEMVLNAAYASAKSIVADNTANSSVKKFSQIILTTITQPDARIIEGLGFYLLSIPEVAVINEHSPQSDIDFAMPFVFSLFAKAWYGDVSVTAQTKQ
;
A
#
# COMPACT_ATOMS: atom_id res chain seq x y z
N MET A 1 -18.57 -45.70 -4.70
CA MET A 1 -18.31 -44.63 -3.71
C MET A 1 -17.13 -43.76 -4.13
N LYS A 2 -17.31 -42.74 -4.99
CA LYS A 2 -16.26 -41.75 -5.30
C LYS A 2 -16.86 -40.47 -5.90
N LYS A 3 -17.41 -39.52 -5.10
CA LYS A 3 -17.67 -38.11 -5.47
C LYS A 3 -17.97 -37.21 -4.25
N ILE A 4 -17.05 -37.03 -3.29
CA ILE A 4 -17.18 -35.94 -2.28
C ILE A 4 -15.79 -35.45 -1.84
N ILE A 5 -14.96 -34.94 -2.75
CA ILE A 5 -13.77 -34.15 -2.39
C ILE A 5 -13.56 -33.13 -3.52
N LEU A 6 -14.37 -32.07 -3.55
CA LEU A 6 -14.08 -30.94 -4.45
C LEU A 6 -14.60 -29.60 -3.89
N ALA A 7 -15.64 -29.62 -3.06
CA ALA A 7 -16.14 -28.40 -2.40
C ALA A 7 -15.24 -27.90 -1.25
N ALA A 8 -14.50 -28.80 -0.58
CA ALA A 8 -13.66 -28.43 0.56
C ALA A 8 -12.40 -27.63 0.18
N LEU A 9 -11.81 -27.89 -1.01
CA LEU A 9 -10.60 -27.18 -1.42
C LEU A 9 -10.85 -25.71 -1.78
N VAL A 10 -12.02 -25.39 -2.35
CA VAL A 10 -12.39 -24.02 -2.71
C VAL A 10 -12.63 -23.19 -1.44
N LEU A 11 -13.28 -23.76 -0.41
CA LEU A 11 -13.55 -23.07 0.85
C LEU A 11 -12.28 -22.74 1.65
N ILE A 12 -11.25 -23.58 1.61
CA ILE A 12 -9.97 -23.31 2.30
C ILE A 12 -9.22 -22.14 1.65
N SER A 13 -9.23 -22.05 0.32
CA SER A 13 -8.53 -20.97 -0.41
C SER A 13 -9.18 -19.59 -0.23
N VAL A 14 -10.51 -19.51 -0.19
CA VAL A 14 -11.24 -18.24 -0.02
C VAL A 14 -11.15 -17.74 1.42
N ASN A 15 -11.21 -18.63 2.41
CA ASN A 15 -10.95 -18.28 3.81
C ASN A 15 -9.55 -17.72 4.00
N SER A 16 -8.54 -18.30 3.34
CA SER A 16 -7.16 -17.81 3.45
C SER A 16 -6.97 -16.40 2.88
N PHE A 17 -7.64 -16.07 1.76
CA PHE A 17 -7.55 -14.73 1.17
C PHE A 17 -8.27 -13.68 2.00
N ALA A 18 -9.52 -13.94 2.40
CA ALA A 18 -10.31 -13.03 3.22
C ALA A 18 -9.61 -12.76 4.57
N GLN A 19 -9.08 -13.81 5.21
CA GLN A 19 -8.34 -13.69 6.44
C GLN A 19 -7.06 -12.85 6.27
N LYS A 20 -6.28 -13.07 5.20
CA LYS A 20 -5.10 -12.24 4.89
C LYS A 20 -5.46 -10.78 4.63
N TYR A 21 -6.60 -10.50 4.02
CA TYR A 21 -7.07 -9.14 3.79
C TYR A 21 -7.46 -8.47 5.11
N ASP A 22 -8.23 -9.16 5.96
CA ASP A 22 -8.67 -8.66 7.27
C ASP A 22 -7.48 -8.41 8.21
N ASP A 23 -6.49 -9.30 8.21
CA ASP A 23 -5.26 -9.14 8.99
C ASP A 23 -4.50 -7.88 8.57
N LYS A 24 -4.41 -7.61 7.25
CA LYS A 24 -3.77 -6.38 6.75
C LYS A 24 -4.52 -5.12 7.15
N ILE A 25 -5.85 -5.12 7.06
CA ILE A 25 -6.69 -3.99 7.51
C ILE A 25 -6.48 -3.75 9.00
N LYS A 26 -6.42 -4.82 9.80
CA LYS A 26 -6.21 -4.73 11.25
C LYS A 26 -4.85 -4.10 11.57
N ILE A 27 -3.78 -4.54 10.92
CA ILE A 27 -2.43 -3.99 11.10
C ILE A 27 -2.36 -2.53 10.60
N ALA A 28 -2.96 -2.22 9.45
CA ALA A 28 -2.99 -0.86 8.91
C ALA A 28 -3.76 0.15 9.80
N LYS A 29 -4.60 -0.34 10.71
CA LYS A 29 -5.31 0.46 11.72
C LYS A 29 -4.56 0.57 13.05
N ASP A 30 -3.48 -0.17 13.24
CA ASP A 30 -2.67 -0.07 14.44
C ASP A 30 -1.98 1.30 14.50
N LYS A 31 -2.05 1.96 15.66
CA LYS A 31 -1.58 3.34 15.80
C LYS A 31 -0.05 3.46 15.70
N ALA A 32 0.69 2.51 16.26
CA ALA A 32 2.14 2.54 16.20
C ALA A 32 2.61 2.27 14.76
N PHE A 33 1.95 1.33 14.07
CA PHE A 33 2.20 1.10 12.65
C PHE A 33 1.88 2.33 11.79
N GLN A 34 0.76 3.01 12.03
CA GLN A 34 0.41 4.25 11.33
C GLN A 34 1.43 5.37 11.53
N GLU A 35 2.02 5.48 12.73
CA GLU A 35 3.07 6.46 12.99
C GLU A 35 4.34 6.15 12.17
N MET A 36 4.75 4.89 12.10
CA MET A 36 5.89 4.46 11.28
C MET A 36 5.64 4.73 9.79
N VAL A 37 4.42 4.42 9.31
CA VAL A 37 3.98 4.71 7.92
C VAL A 37 3.99 6.21 7.64
N LEU A 38 3.46 7.04 8.55
CA LEU A 38 3.43 8.49 8.39
C LEU A 38 4.85 9.08 8.31
N ASN A 39 5.76 8.63 9.17
CA ASN A 39 7.15 9.09 9.17
C ASN A 39 7.86 8.75 7.86
N ALA A 40 7.74 7.51 7.38
CA ALA A 40 8.31 7.08 6.11
C ALA A 40 7.68 7.81 4.92
N ALA A 41 6.36 8.02 4.95
CA ALA A 41 5.62 8.72 3.90
C ALA A 41 6.09 10.17 3.80
N TYR A 42 6.30 10.83 4.94
CA TYR A 42 6.80 12.20 4.98
C TYR A 42 8.23 12.33 4.45
N ALA A 43 9.13 11.42 4.84
CA ALA A 43 10.50 11.39 4.31
C ALA A 43 10.51 11.18 2.78
N SER A 44 9.70 10.24 2.29
CA SER A 44 9.52 9.97 0.86
C SER A 44 8.96 11.18 0.11
N ALA A 45 7.91 11.81 0.66
CA ALA A 45 7.26 12.98 0.08
C ALA A 45 8.24 14.15 -0.12
N LYS A 46 9.09 14.42 0.87
CA LYS A 46 10.12 15.46 0.77
C LYS A 46 11.08 15.18 -0.40
N SER A 47 11.56 13.95 -0.51
CA SER A 47 12.48 13.55 -1.58
C SER A 47 11.83 13.67 -2.95
N ILE A 48 10.57 13.23 -3.11
CA ILE A 48 9.85 13.24 -4.39
C ILE A 48 9.54 14.65 -4.87
N VAL A 49 9.16 15.57 -3.98
CA VAL A 49 8.88 16.96 -4.36
C VAL A 49 10.13 17.65 -4.91
N ALA A 50 11.31 17.34 -4.36
CA ALA A 50 12.59 17.87 -4.83
C ALA A 50 13.09 17.21 -6.13
N ASP A 51 12.58 16.05 -6.51
CA ASP A 51 12.99 15.33 -7.71
C ASP A 51 12.32 15.90 -8.97
N ASN A 52 13.10 16.51 -9.88
CA ASN A 52 12.58 17.10 -11.12
C ASN A 52 12.08 16.08 -12.16
N THR A 53 12.38 14.80 -11.97
CA THR A 53 12.00 13.70 -12.88
C THR A 53 10.73 12.96 -12.44
N ALA A 54 10.29 13.14 -11.19
CA ALA A 54 9.08 12.51 -10.68
C ALA A 54 7.82 12.96 -11.44
N ASN A 55 6.93 12.00 -11.71
CA ASN A 55 5.66 12.25 -12.38
C ASN A 55 4.79 13.27 -11.61
N SER A 56 4.07 14.13 -12.33
CA SER A 56 3.27 15.22 -11.77
C SER A 56 2.20 14.74 -10.78
N SER A 57 1.57 13.60 -11.00
CA SER A 57 0.56 13.01 -10.09
C SER A 57 1.20 12.55 -8.77
N VAL A 58 2.40 11.96 -8.83
CA VAL A 58 3.16 11.53 -7.64
C VAL A 58 3.65 12.75 -6.85
N LYS A 59 4.07 13.83 -7.53
CA LYS A 59 4.42 15.11 -6.89
C LYS A 59 3.22 15.76 -6.19
N LYS A 60 2.06 15.81 -6.84
CA LYS A 60 0.82 16.34 -6.25
C LYS A 60 0.42 15.56 -5.00
N PHE A 61 0.47 14.22 -5.07
CA PHE A 61 0.21 13.38 -3.90
C PHE A 61 1.21 13.64 -2.77
N SER A 62 2.50 13.75 -3.10
CA SER A 62 3.55 14.05 -2.11
C SER A 62 3.31 15.39 -1.42
N GLN A 63 2.87 16.42 -2.15
CA GLN A 63 2.51 17.71 -1.55
C GLN A 63 1.34 17.61 -0.57
N ILE A 64 0.33 16.76 -0.86
CA ILE A 64 -0.76 16.49 0.10
C ILE A 64 -0.18 15.89 1.38
N ILE A 65 0.70 14.90 1.30
CA ILE A 65 1.28 14.29 2.51
C ILE A 65 2.08 15.32 3.33
N LEU A 66 2.82 16.21 2.68
CA LEU A 66 3.57 17.27 3.36
C LEU A 66 2.66 18.26 4.10
N THR A 67 1.47 18.59 3.57
CA THR A 67 0.52 19.48 4.24
C THR A 67 -0.30 18.77 5.33
N THR A 68 -0.50 17.47 5.18
CA THR A 68 -1.34 16.65 6.07
C THR A 68 -0.63 16.29 7.38
N ILE A 69 0.69 16.48 7.53
CA ILE A 69 1.40 16.14 8.78
C ILE A 69 0.88 16.88 10.03
N THR A 70 0.27 18.06 9.84
CA THR A 70 -0.34 18.83 10.94
C THR A 70 -1.70 18.28 11.37
N GLN A 71 -2.40 17.57 10.48
CA GLN A 71 -3.71 16.93 10.71
C GLN A 71 -3.84 15.67 9.83
N PRO A 72 -3.11 14.57 10.15
CA PRO A 72 -3.07 13.39 9.30
C PRO A 72 -4.46 12.77 9.13
N ASP A 73 -4.97 12.69 7.89
CA ASP A 73 -6.18 11.91 7.59
C ASP A 73 -5.84 10.43 7.75
N ALA A 74 -6.31 9.83 8.84
CA ALA A 74 -6.05 8.45 9.20
C ALA A 74 -6.41 7.46 8.08
N ARG A 75 -7.37 7.79 7.20
CA ARG A 75 -7.74 6.92 6.06
C ARG A 75 -6.67 6.89 4.98
N ILE A 76 -5.96 7.99 4.78
CA ILE A 76 -4.83 8.05 3.85
C ILE A 76 -3.68 7.19 4.40
N ILE A 77 -3.39 7.32 5.70
CA ILE A 77 -2.31 6.56 6.35
C ILE A 77 -2.65 5.06 6.41
N GLU A 78 -3.90 4.70 6.71
CA GLU A 78 -4.39 3.32 6.62
C GLU A 78 -4.25 2.77 5.20
N GLY A 79 -4.61 3.55 4.17
CA GLY A 79 -4.45 3.16 2.77
C GLY A 79 -2.99 2.90 2.40
N LEU A 80 -2.07 3.79 2.79
CA LEU A 80 -0.63 3.60 2.58
C LEU A 80 -0.11 2.35 3.31
N GLY A 81 -0.50 2.15 4.57
CA GLY A 81 -0.17 0.96 5.35
C GLY A 81 -0.68 -0.33 4.71
N PHE A 82 -1.91 -0.34 4.21
CA PHE A 82 -2.48 -1.50 3.53
C PHE A 82 -1.72 -1.88 2.26
N TYR A 83 -1.33 -0.89 1.45
CA TYR A 83 -0.52 -1.12 0.25
C TYR A 83 0.89 -1.61 0.60
N LEU A 84 1.49 -1.06 1.66
CA LEU A 84 2.78 -1.49 2.17
C LEU A 84 2.78 -2.98 2.57
N LEU A 85 1.74 -3.43 3.28
CA LEU A 85 1.54 -4.85 3.65
C LEU A 85 1.21 -5.75 2.43
N SER A 86 0.98 -5.16 1.27
CA SER A 86 0.62 -5.86 0.03
C SER A 86 1.75 -5.98 -0.98
N ILE A 87 2.95 -5.47 -0.66
CA ILE A 87 4.14 -5.64 -1.49
C ILE A 87 4.60 -7.12 -1.39
N PRO A 88 4.58 -7.90 -2.48
CA PRO A 88 4.78 -9.36 -2.39
C PRO A 88 6.23 -9.82 -2.21
N GLU A 89 7.23 -8.96 -2.48
CA GLU A 89 8.61 -9.43 -2.72
C GLU A 89 9.73 -8.63 -2.05
N VAL A 90 9.45 -7.56 -1.31
CA VAL A 90 10.52 -6.76 -0.68
C VAL A 90 10.23 -6.54 0.79
N ALA A 91 10.84 -7.38 1.63
CA ALA A 91 10.64 -7.49 3.07
C ALA A 91 9.18 -7.82 3.45
N VAL A 92 8.98 -8.83 4.31
CA VAL A 92 7.64 -9.05 4.90
C VAL A 92 7.40 -7.91 5.87
N ILE A 93 6.76 -6.83 5.41
CA ILE A 93 6.36 -5.71 6.27
C ILE A 93 5.22 -6.19 7.18
N ASN A 94 5.32 -5.90 8.47
CA ASN A 94 4.27 -6.08 9.48
C ASN A 94 4.45 -5.03 10.60
N GLU A 95 3.63 -5.12 11.65
CA GLU A 95 3.64 -4.22 12.82
C GLU A 95 4.95 -4.27 13.63
N HIS A 96 5.78 -5.30 13.43
CA HIS A 96 7.07 -5.49 14.09
C HIS A 96 8.26 -5.20 13.16
N SER A 97 8.01 -4.81 11.91
CA SER A 97 9.08 -4.45 10.99
C SER A 97 9.85 -3.23 11.50
N PRO A 98 11.18 -3.20 11.34
CA PRO A 98 11.95 -2.02 11.67
C PRO A 98 11.57 -0.86 10.75
N GLN A 99 11.69 0.37 11.25
CA GLN A 99 11.40 1.59 10.48
C GLN A 99 12.18 1.63 9.15
N SER A 100 13.40 1.09 9.09
CA SER A 100 14.22 1.06 7.87
C SER A 100 13.58 0.29 6.72
N ASP A 101 12.84 -0.78 7.01
CA ASP A 101 12.20 -1.60 5.98
C ASP A 101 10.98 -0.85 5.42
N ILE A 102 10.26 -0.15 6.30
CA ILE A 102 9.14 0.72 5.94
C ILE A 102 9.64 1.90 5.10
N ASP A 103 10.74 2.55 5.50
CA ASP A 103 11.37 3.65 4.78
C ASP A 103 11.81 3.24 3.37
N PHE A 104 12.41 2.05 3.25
CA PHE A 104 12.85 1.51 1.96
C PHE A 104 11.68 1.29 0.99
N ALA A 105 10.56 0.75 1.48
CA ALA A 105 9.42 0.37 0.65
C ALA A 105 8.48 1.55 0.31
N MET A 106 8.45 2.60 1.14
CA MET A 106 7.48 3.69 1.03
C MET A 106 7.50 4.47 -0.31
N PRO A 107 8.65 4.74 -0.96
CA PRO A 107 8.66 5.39 -2.28
C PRO A 107 7.91 4.60 -3.36
N PHE A 108 7.95 3.26 -3.28
CA PHE A 108 7.21 2.37 -4.19
C PHE A 108 5.71 2.43 -3.91
N VAL A 109 5.32 2.38 -2.62
CA VAL A 109 3.92 2.53 -2.19
C VAL A 109 3.34 3.85 -2.69
N PHE A 110 4.07 4.95 -2.56
CA PHE A 110 3.66 6.26 -3.08
C PHE A 110 3.39 6.26 -4.57
N SER A 111 4.28 5.64 -5.34
CA SER A 111 4.15 5.57 -6.79
C SER A 111 2.94 4.73 -7.21
N LEU A 112 2.65 3.64 -6.50
CA LEU A 112 1.47 2.80 -6.76
C LEU A 112 0.17 3.49 -6.32
N PHE A 113 0.16 4.05 -5.11
CA PHE A 113 -1.01 4.68 -4.52
C PHE A 113 -1.39 5.96 -5.26
N ALA A 114 -0.43 6.83 -5.59
CA ALA A 114 -0.69 8.03 -6.37
C ALA A 114 -1.26 7.69 -7.77
N LYS A 115 -0.75 6.65 -8.43
CA LYS A 115 -1.30 6.18 -9.71
C LYS A 115 -2.73 5.65 -9.57
N ALA A 116 -3.01 4.87 -8.52
CA ALA A 116 -4.36 4.37 -8.25
C ALA A 116 -5.34 5.51 -7.92
N TRP A 117 -4.89 6.50 -7.14
CA TRP A 117 -5.70 7.62 -6.68
C TRP A 117 -6.06 8.61 -7.80
N TYR A 118 -5.13 8.88 -8.72
CA TYR A 118 -5.33 9.80 -9.84
C TYR A 118 -5.74 9.10 -11.15
N GLY A 119 -5.87 7.77 -11.16
CA GLY A 119 -6.29 7.01 -12.33
C GLY A 119 -5.22 6.88 -13.43
N ASP A 120 -3.95 7.16 -13.13
CA ASP A 120 -2.80 6.97 -14.03
C ASP A 120 -2.38 5.50 -14.15
N VAL A 121 -3.34 4.57 -14.04
CA VAL A 121 -3.13 3.18 -14.41
C VAL A 121 -3.23 3.12 -15.92
N SER A 122 -2.09 3.15 -16.61
CA SER A 122 -2.06 2.89 -18.05
C SER A 122 -2.63 1.50 -18.31
N VAL A 123 -3.92 1.42 -18.64
CA VAL A 123 -4.52 0.27 -19.30
C VAL A 123 -3.95 0.26 -20.71
N THR A 124 -2.75 -0.25 -20.88
CA THR A 124 -2.32 -0.76 -22.18
C THR A 124 -2.54 -2.26 -22.18
N ALA A 125 -3.75 -2.65 -22.58
CA ALA A 125 -3.98 -3.93 -23.21
C ALA A 125 -4.69 -3.65 -24.53
N GLN A 126 -3.91 -3.62 -25.62
CA GLN A 126 -4.43 -3.77 -26.98
C GLN A 126 -5.32 -5.01 -27.05
N THR A 127 -6.54 -4.86 -27.54
CA THR A 127 -7.37 -5.87 -28.25
C THR A 127 -8.67 -5.16 -28.61
N LYS A 128 -9.22 -5.12 -29.82
CA LYS A 128 -8.97 -5.72 -31.14
C LYS A 128 -9.82 -4.92 -32.14
N GLN A 129 -9.26 -4.66 -33.32
CA GLN A 129 -9.94 -4.40 -34.61
C GLN A 129 -10.75 -3.11 -34.77
#